data_AF-A0A510PQA7-F1
#
_entry.id   AF-A0A510PQA7-F1
#
_cell.length_a   1.000
_cell.length_b   1.000
_cell.length_c   1.000
_cell.angle_alpha   90.00
_cell.angle_beta   90.00
_cell.angle_gamma   90.00
#
_symmetry.space_group_name_H-M   'P 1'
#
loop_
_entity.id
_entity.type
_entity.pdbx_description
1 polymer ?
#
loop_
_entity_poly.entity_id
_entity_poly.type
_entity_poly.pdbx_seq_one_letter_code
_entity_poly.pdbx_strand_id
1 'polypeptide(L)'
;MKNLLTKLTATAAATITLSVAAQQAQAISFNFNWQGDTGYSARGVFSYNENTAPNIISESGVGPTTSLQFLSLSVFNPANNLLDSGSSVVNGISNDNFFLFEFNTLTETLSTLDTNTAASGNNPYYFISNAVDPSSTPVTPGSTTFNLFAFSNTSSTTFLGSASSIQVSIVPEPSSILSLLALGGLGAGSILKKKQKGDTK
;
A
#
# COMPACT_ATOMS: atom_id res chain seq x y z
N MET A 1 58.78 -39.78 25.81
CA MET A 1 57.37 -39.74 25.34
C MET A 1 56.61 -38.85 26.32
N LYS A 2 56.67 -37.51 26.19
CA LYS A 2 55.70 -36.63 25.47
C LYS A 2 54.23 -36.89 25.85
N ASN A 3 53.63 -35.99 26.63
CA ASN A 3 52.45 -35.17 26.28
C ASN A 3 51.85 -34.54 27.56
N LEU A 4 52.12 -33.26 27.85
CA LEU A 4 51.49 -32.02 27.38
C LEU A 4 50.17 -31.68 28.09
N LEU A 5 50.25 -30.65 28.94
CA LEU A 5 49.14 -29.92 29.57
C LEU A 5 48.13 -29.44 28.51
N THR A 6 46.84 -29.70 28.73
CA THR A 6 45.76 -29.20 27.89
C THR A 6 45.29 -27.83 28.40
N LYS A 7 45.38 -26.84 27.51
CA LYS A 7 45.02 -25.43 27.70
C LYS A 7 43.50 -25.28 27.89
N LEU A 8 43.08 -24.48 28.86
CA LEU A 8 41.74 -23.88 28.86
C LEU A 8 41.72 -22.76 27.82
N THR A 9 40.98 -22.97 26.74
CA THR A 9 40.64 -21.90 25.78
C THR A 9 39.20 -21.49 26.04
N ALA A 10 39.01 -20.33 26.69
CA ALA A 10 37.70 -19.72 26.82
C ALA A 10 37.39 -18.98 25.51
N THR A 11 36.48 -19.51 24.71
CA THR A 11 35.92 -18.81 23.54
C THR A 11 34.74 -17.96 24.01
N ALA A 12 34.95 -16.66 24.20
CA ALA A 12 33.86 -15.71 24.34
C ALA A 12 33.24 -15.48 22.95
N ALA A 13 32.06 -16.05 22.71
CA ALA A 13 31.25 -15.72 21.54
C ALA A 13 30.57 -14.37 21.80
N ALA A 14 31.11 -13.30 21.23
CA ALA A 14 30.41 -12.01 21.17
C ALA A 14 29.27 -12.14 20.15
N THR A 15 28.04 -12.30 20.63
CA THR A 15 26.85 -12.23 19.78
C THR A 15 26.58 -10.76 19.49
N ILE A 16 26.98 -10.29 18.30
CA ILE A 16 26.47 -9.02 17.78
C ILE A 16 25.03 -9.29 17.34
N THR A 17 24.06 -9.01 18.21
CA THR A 17 22.68 -8.85 17.79
C THR A 17 22.60 -7.55 17.00
N LEU A 18 22.68 -7.66 15.67
CA LEU A 18 22.18 -6.61 14.79
C LEU A 18 20.67 -6.56 14.99
N SER A 19 20.20 -5.68 15.88
CA SER A 19 18.83 -5.21 15.83
C SER A 19 18.70 -4.36 14.58
N VAL A 20 18.54 -5.01 13.43
CA VAL A 20 17.81 -4.40 12.33
C VAL A 20 16.39 -4.27 12.85
N ALA A 21 16.09 -3.13 13.49
CA ALA A 21 14.75 -2.63 13.47
C ALA A 21 14.41 -2.52 11.99
N ALA A 22 13.71 -3.52 11.46
CA ALA A 22 13.02 -3.37 10.21
C ALA A 22 12.14 -2.14 10.42
N GLN A 23 12.53 -1.01 9.85
CA GLN A 23 11.58 0.04 9.55
C GLN A 23 10.58 -0.64 8.63
N GLN A 24 9.52 -1.19 9.24
CA GLN A 24 8.31 -1.51 8.51
C GLN A 24 8.02 -0.28 7.68
N ALA A 25 7.88 -0.45 6.37
CA ALA A 25 7.46 0.64 5.51
C ALA A 25 6.15 1.17 6.13
N GLN A 26 6.19 2.37 6.73
CA GLN A 26 5.08 2.93 7.52
C GLN A 26 3.99 3.51 6.60
N ALA A 27 3.70 2.81 5.52
CA ALA A 27 2.77 3.25 4.50
C ALA A 27 1.48 2.44 4.62
N ILE A 28 0.43 3.06 5.17
CA ILE A 28 -0.92 2.50 5.10
C ILE A 28 -1.38 2.49 3.64
N SER A 29 -2.01 1.40 3.24
CA SER A 29 -2.56 1.23 1.90
C SER A 29 -4.06 1.09 1.95
N PHE A 30 -4.73 1.61 0.92
CA PHE A 30 -6.16 1.52 0.74
C PHE A 30 -6.46 0.99 -0.66
N ASN A 31 -7.42 0.07 -0.74
CA ASN A 31 -8.09 -0.22 -1.99
C ASN A 31 -9.20 0.80 -2.19
N PHE A 32 -9.44 1.18 -3.44
CA PHE A 32 -10.68 1.82 -3.83
C PHE A 32 -11.35 1.06 -4.97
N ASN A 33 -12.68 1.04 -4.94
CA ASN A 33 -13.50 0.38 -5.94
C ASN A 33 -14.53 1.38 -6.48
N TRP A 34 -14.43 1.63 -7.77
CA TRP A 34 -15.39 2.39 -8.55
C TRP A 34 -16.29 1.42 -9.30
N GLN A 35 -17.62 1.59 -9.16
CA GLN A 35 -18.61 0.75 -9.83
C GLN A 35 -19.54 1.66 -10.64
N GLY A 36 -19.43 1.58 -11.95
CA GLY A 36 -20.22 2.40 -12.87
C GLY A 36 -21.65 1.89 -13.04
N ASP A 37 -22.54 2.81 -13.41
CA ASP A 37 -23.93 2.59 -13.81
C ASP A 37 -24.12 1.82 -15.13
N THR A 38 -23.08 1.73 -15.96
CA THR A 38 -23.07 1.01 -17.25
C THR A 38 -22.44 -0.38 -17.19
N GLY A 39 -22.08 -0.85 -16.00
CA GLY A 39 -21.46 -2.16 -15.78
C GLY A 39 -19.92 -2.17 -15.88
N TYR A 40 -19.29 -1.10 -16.37
CA TYR A 40 -17.85 -0.91 -16.22
C TYR A 40 -17.48 -0.79 -14.74
N SER A 41 -16.28 -1.21 -14.39
CA SER A 41 -15.75 -1.07 -13.03
C SER A 41 -14.28 -0.68 -13.06
N ALA A 42 -13.80 -0.15 -11.95
CA ALA A 42 -12.39 0.12 -11.78
C ALA A 42 -11.96 -0.13 -10.33
N ARG A 43 -10.71 -0.52 -10.18
CA ARG A 43 -10.07 -0.81 -8.91
C ARG A 43 -8.76 -0.09 -8.86
N GLY A 44 -8.43 0.50 -7.73
CA GLY A 44 -7.13 1.08 -7.55
C GLY A 44 -6.62 0.90 -6.13
N VAL A 45 -5.35 1.23 -5.97
CA VAL A 45 -4.66 1.17 -4.69
C VAL A 45 -3.95 2.49 -4.50
N PHE A 46 -4.05 3.07 -3.32
CA PHE A 46 -3.21 4.19 -2.94
C PHE A 46 -2.60 3.98 -1.56
N SER A 47 -1.49 4.65 -1.29
CA SER A 47 -0.84 4.60 0.00
C SER A 47 -0.23 5.93 0.39
N TYR A 48 -0.11 6.16 1.69
CA TYR A 48 0.51 7.35 2.28
C TYR A 48 1.17 7.00 3.61
N ASN A 49 2.03 7.88 4.13
CA ASN A 49 2.60 7.69 5.47
C ASN A 49 1.60 8.15 6.55
N GLU A 50 1.06 7.19 7.32
CA GLU A 50 0.05 7.43 8.35
C GLU A 50 0.51 8.34 9.50
N ASN A 51 1.81 8.39 9.76
CA ASN A 51 2.37 9.17 10.88
C ASN A 51 2.55 10.64 10.53
N THR A 52 2.56 10.98 9.25
CA THR A 52 2.81 12.34 8.76
C THR A 52 1.63 12.92 7.98
N ALA A 53 0.65 12.09 7.61
CA ALA A 53 -0.47 12.54 6.81
C ALA A 53 -1.39 13.52 7.57
N PRO A 54 -1.84 14.60 6.91
CA PRO A 54 -2.88 15.46 7.45
C PRO A 54 -4.25 14.76 7.49
N ASN A 55 -5.24 15.40 8.13
CA ASN A 55 -6.63 14.94 8.12
C ASN A 55 -7.23 14.89 6.71
N ILE A 56 -6.80 15.82 5.84
CA ILE A 56 -7.17 15.87 4.42
C ILE A 56 -5.89 15.83 3.60
N ILE A 57 -5.67 14.74 2.88
CA ILE A 57 -4.62 14.65 1.87
C ILE A 57 -5.18 15.29 0.61
N SER A 58 -4.53 16.35 0.13
CA SER A 58 -4.87 17.04 -1.12
C SER A 58 -3.63 17.14 -1.99
N GLU A 59 -3.68 16.58 -3.19
CA GLU A 59 -2.56 16.55 -4.14
C GLU A 59 -3.06 16.96 -5.53
N SER A 60 -2.17 17.58 -6.31
CA SER A 60 -2.52 18.01 -7.66
C SER A 60 -1.31 18.14 -8.58
N GLY A 61 -1.51 17.84 -9.85
CA GLY A 61 -0.53 18.05 -10.91
C GLY A 61 0.63 17.04 -10.91
N VAL A 62 1.58 17.30 -11.80
CA VAL A 62 2.78 16.47 -12.00
C VAL A 62 3.88 16.87 -11.02
N GLY A 63 4.67 15.90 -10.57
CA GLY A 63 5.83 16.11 -9.70
C GLY A 63 5.66 15.51 -8.30
N PRO A 64 6.52 15.92 -7.34
CA PRO A 64 6.49 15.38 -5.99
C PRO A 64 5.16 15.64 -5.30
N THR A 65 4.61 14.61 -4.66
CA THR A 65 3.45 14.70 -3.77
C THR A 65 3.89 15.05 -2.35
N THR A 66 2.97 15.55 -1.54
CA THR A 66 3.25 15.92 -0.14
C THR A 66 3.12 14.74 0.81
N SER A 67 2.10 13.89 0.62
CA SER A 67 1.74 12.78 1.50
C SER A 67 1.54 11.46 0.76
N LEU A 68 1.02 11.52 -0.48
CA LEU A 68 0.63 10.34 -1.24
C LEU A 68 1.86 9.60 -1.82
N GLN A 69 2.11 8.37 -1.42
CA GLN A 69 3.29 7.61 -1.84
C GLN A 69 3.08 6.81 -3.13
N PHE A 70 1.86 6.34 -3.35
CA PHE A 70 1.50 5.53 -4.50
C PHE A 70 0.02 5.72 -4.85
N LEU A 71 -0.30 5.63 -6.14
CA LEU A 71 -1.67 5.57 -6.65
C LEU A 71 -1.69 4.80 -7.97
N SER A 72 -2.55 3.79 -8.05
CA SER A 72 -2.81 3.02 -9.27
C SER A 72 -4.29 2.90 -9.59
N LEU A 73 -4.56 2.58 -10.85
CA LEU A 73 -5.88 2.35 -11.41
C LEU A 73 -5.82 1.15 -12.36
N SER A 74 -6.82 0.29 -12.26
CA SER A 74 -7.13 -0.80 -13.19
C SER A 74 -8.60 -0.69 -13.59
N VAL A 75 -8.89 -0.75 -14.88
CA VAL A 75 -10.24 -0.57 -15.44
C VAL A 75 -10.71 -1.85 -16.09
N PHE A 76 -11.98 -2.21 -15.88
CA PHE A 76 -12.59 -3.44 -16.36
C PHE A 76 -13.85 -3.13 -17.16
N ASN A 77 -14.10 -3.94 -18.19
CA ASN A 77 -15.32 -3.86 -18.97
C ASN A 77 -16.50 -4.54 -18.25
N PRO A 78 -17.74 -4.45 -18.80
CA PRO A 78 -18.92 -5.09 -18.19
C PRO A 78 -18.86 -6.62 -18.08
N ALA A 79 -18.00 -7.28 -18.85
CA ALA A 79 -17.74 -8.72 -18.73
C ALA A 79 -16.65 -9.04 -17.68
N ASN A 80 -16.22 -8.04 -16.90
CA ASN A 80 -15.15 -8.10 -15.90
C ASN A 80 -13.77 -8.47 -16.48
N ASN A 81 -13.54 -8.20 -17.77
CA ASN A 81 -12.21 -8.31 -18.37
C ASN A 81 -11.44 -7.00 -18.15
N LEU A 82 -10.16 -7.13 -17.76
CA LEU A 82 -9.25 -5.99 -17.65
C LEU A 82 -9.09 -5.33 -19.01
N LEU A 83 -9.32 -4.02 -19.06
CA LEU A 83 -9.10 -3.18 -20.23
C LEU A 83 -7.72 -2.56 -20.22
N ASP A 84 -7.31 -2.00 -19.08
CA ASP A 84 -6.01 -1.37 -18.89
C ASP A 84 -5.69 -1.15 -17.40
N SER A 85 -4.42 -0.90 -17.08
CA SER A 85 -3.97 -0.54 -15.74
C SER A 85 -2.70 0.29 -15.74
N GLY A 86 -2.56 1.21 -14.78
CA GLY A 86 -1.35 2.00 -14.59
C GLY A 86 -1.29 2.71 -13.25
N SER A 87 -0.26 3.52 -13.03
CA SER A 87 -0.01 4.21 -11.77
C SER A 87 0.28 5.69 -11.95
N SER A 88 -0.65 6.57 -11.54
CA SER A 88 -0.43 8.01 -11.60
C SER A 88 0.64 8.50 -10.63
N VAL A 89 0.81 7.84 -9.47
CA VAL A 89 1.82 8.20 -8.46
C VAL A 89 2.69 6.99 -8.13
N VAL A 90 4.01 7.16 -8.19
CA VAL A 90 5.01 6.15 -7.82
C VAL A 90 6.11 6.80 -6.99
N ASN A 91 6.41 6.23 -5.82
CA ASN A 91 7.42 6.72 -4.90
C ASN A 91 7.26 8.21 -4.55
N GLY A 92 6.02 8.65 -4.34
CA GLY A 92 5.71 10.04 -4.01
C GLY A 92 5.89 11.01 -5.18
N ILE A 93 5.86 10.53 -6.43
CA ILE A 93 5.97 11.36 -7.62
C ILE A 93 4.77 11.07 -8.53
N SER A 94 3.95 12.10 -8.76
CA SER A 94 2.90 12.10 -9.78
C SER A 94 3.53 12.27 -11.17
N ASN A 95 3.10 11.43 -12.11
CA ASN A 95 3.48 11.52 -13.52
C ASN A 95 2.32 12.05 -14.40
N ASP A 96 1.25 12.55 -13.77
CA ASP A 96 0.05 13.00 -14.47
C ASP A 96 -0.15 14.52 -14.30
N ASN A 97 -0.23 15.22 -15.45
CA ASN A 97 -0.43 16.66 -15.50
C ASN A 97 -1.81 17.11 -14.99
N PHE A 98 -2.80 16.23 -15.09
CA PHE A 98 -4.19 16.51 -14.67
C PHE A 98 -4.52 15.88 -13.32
N PHE A 99 -3.53 15.29 -12.66
CA PHE A 99 -3.70 14.60 -11.40
C PHE A 99 -4.43 15.47 -10.38
N LEU A 100 -5.47 14.93 -9.77
CA LEU A 100 -6.16 15.50 -8.62
C LEU A 100 -6.49 14.38 -7.64
N PHE A 101 -6.29 14.62 -6.36
CA PHE A 101 -6.61 13.65 -5.32
C PHE A 101 -6.97 14.37 -4.05
N GLU A 102 -8.14 14.07 -3.48
CA GLU A 102 -8.51 14.51 -2.15
C GLU A 102 -9.11 13.35 -1.35
N PHE A 103 -8.46 13.02 -0.23
CA PHE A 103 -8.86 11.94 0.66
C PHE A 103 -8.91 12.43 2.10
N ASN A 104 -10.04 12.18 2.77
CA ASN A 104 -10.21 12.45 4.18
C ASN A 104 -9.82 11.21 5.00
N THR A 105 -8.76 11.32 5.79
CA THR A 105 -8.20 10.20 6.57
C THR A 105 -9.04 9.86 7.81
N LEU A 106 -9.95 10.75 8.24
CA LEU A 106 -10.84 10.51 9.37
C LEU A 106 -12.13 9.78 8.96
N THR A 107 -12.67 10.11 7.79
CA THR A 107 -13.91 9.52 7.25
C THR A 107 -13.65 8.44 6.21
N GLU A 108 -12.40 8.25 5.79
CA GLU A 108 -11.98 7.34 4.73
C GLU A 108 -12.73 7.57 3.41
N THR A 109 -12.99 8.84 3.09
CA THR A 109 -13.74 9.22 1.88
C THR A 109 -12.85 9.89 0.86
N LEU A 110 -12.97 9.45 -0.38
CA LEU A 110 -12.38 10.12 -1.54
C LEU A 110 -13.38 11.14 -2.09
N SER A 111 -13.07 12.44 -1.97
CA SER A 111 -13.92 13.55 -2.42
C SER A 111 -13.54 14.05 -3.81
N THR A 112 -12.26 13.95 -4.17
CA THR A 112 -11.75 14.33 -5.49
C THR A 112 -10.82 13.24 -6.02
N LEU A 113 -10.99 12.90 -7.29
CA LEU A 113 -10.11 11.98 -8.00
C LEU A 113 -10.06 12.39 -9.47
N ASP A 114 -8.86 12.63 -9.97
CA ASP A 114 -8.48 12.58 -11.37
C ASP A 114 -7.23 11.71 -11.48
N THR A 115 -7.40 10.50 -12.01
CA THR A 115 -6.33 9.51 -12.14
C THR A 115 -6.56 8.65 -13.37
N ASN A 116 -5.47 8.15 -13.94
CA ASN A 116 -5.50 7.46 -15.23
C ASN A 116 -4.56 6.26 -15.28
N THR A 117 -4.77 5.41 -16.29
CA THR A 117 -3.94 4.24 -16.58
C THR A 117 -2.67 4.54 -17.39
N ALA A 118 -2.51 5.77 -17.89
CA ALA A 118 -1.41 6.15 -18.79
C ALA A 118 -0.14 6.69 -18.13
N ALA A 119 -0.25 7.30 -16.95
CA ALA A 119 0.85 7.88 -16.15
C ALA A 119 1.98 8.57 -16.95
N SER A 120 1.64 9.25 -18.06
CA SER A 120 2.49 9.89 -19.09
C SER A 120 2.74 9.06 -20.37
N GLY A 121 1.83 9.20 -21.34
CA GLY A 121 2.12 8.99 -22.77
C GLY A 121 1.54 7.74 -23.42
N ASN A 122 0.87 6.85 -22.68
CA ASN A 122 0.15 5.74 -23.28
C ASN A 122 -1.16 6.23 -23.94
N ASN A 123 -1.42 5.78 -25.16
CA ASN A 123 -2.69 5.93 -25.86
C ASN A 123 -3.03 4.59 -26.55
N PRO A 124 -4.26 4.05 -26.40
CA PRO A 124 -5.35 4.57 -25.59
C PRO A 124 -5.09 4.42 -24.08
N TYR A 125 -5.84 5.15 -23.27
CA TYR A 125 -5.87 5.00 -21.82
C TYR A 125 -7.24 5.29 -21.24
N TYR A 126 -7.42 5.00 -19.97
CA TYR A 126 -8.67 5.23 -19.25
C TYR A 126 -8.40 6.13 -18.06
N PHE A 127 -9.39 6.95 -17.71
CA PHE A 127 -9.28 7.83 -16.56
C PHE A 127 -10.61 7.98 -15.84
N ILE A 128 -10.53 8.13 -14.52
CA ILE A 128 -11.66 8.51 -13.69
C ILE A 128 -11.44 9.95 -13.27
N SER A 129 -12.43 10.80 -13.51
CA SER A 129 -12.40 12.18 -13.07
C SER A 129 -13.75 12.61 -12.51
N ASN A 130 -13.73 13.34 -11.40
CA ASN A 130 -14.86 14.18 -10.96
C ASN A 130 -14.55 15.68 -11.07
N ALA A 131 -13.56 16.03 -11.89
CA ALA A 131 -13.28 17.39 -12.36
C ALA A 131 -13.70 17.59 -13.83
N VAL A 132 -14.28 16.56 -14.46
CA VAL A 132 -14.76 16.58 -15.84
C VAL A 132 -16.16 15.96 -15.89
N ASP A 133 -17.10 16.65 -16.55
CA ASP A 133 -18.46 16.18 -16.72
C ASP A 133 -18.57 15.08 -17.82
N PRO A 134 -19.70 14.36 -17.95
CA PRO A 134 -19.86 13.31 -18.96
C PRO A 134 -19.69 13.78 -20.42
N SER A 135 -19.74 15.09 -20.68
CA SER A 135 -19.47 15.69 -22.00
C SER A 135 -17.98 15.98 -22.21
N SER A 136 -17.10 15.49 -21.33
CA SER A 136 -15.67 15.77 -21.31
C SER A 136 -15.33 17.25 -21.10
N THR A 137 -16.20 18.00 -20.41
CA THR A 137 -15.98 19.42 -20.11
C THR A 137 -15.45 19.61 -18.69
N PRO A 138 -14.37 20.39 -18.49
CA PRO A 138 -13.87 20.70 -17.15
C PRO A 138 -14.94 21.41 -16.30
N VAL A 139 -15.07 20.97 -15.06
CA VAL A 139 -15.95 21.53 -14.04
C VAL A 139 -15.16 21.72 -12.74
N THR A 140 -15.77 22.35 -11.73
CA THR A 140 -15.14 22.41 -10.41
C THR A 140 -14.90 20.98 -9.88
N PRO A 141 -13.67 20.62 -9.45
CA PRO A 141 -13.40 19.30 -8.88
C PRO A 141 -14.36 18.97 -7.73
N GLY A 142 -14.91 17.76 -7.71
CA GLY A 142 -15.88 17.34 -6.71
C GLY A 142 -17.32 17.81 -6.95
N SER A 143 -17.59 18.63 -7.97
CA SER A 143 -18.94 19.11 -8.27
C SER A 143 -19.81 18.16 -9.09
N THR A 144 -19.23 17.08 -9.60
CA THR A 144 -19.90 16.06 -10.41
C THR A 144 -19.59 14.65 -9.90
N THR A 145 -20.19 13.64 -10.51
CA THR A 145 -19.92 12.23 -10.25
C THR A 145 -18.50 11.84 -10.66
N PHE A 146 -18.01 10.71 -10.14
CA PHE A 146 -16.79 10.09 -10.64
C PHE A 146 -17.08 9.45 -12.00
N ASN A 147 -16.63 10.11 -13.06
CA ASN A 147 -16.91 9.72 -14.44
C ASN A 147 -15.73 8.95 -15.02
N LEU A 148 -15.99 7.77 -15.58
CA LEU A 148 -14.99 6.98 -16.28
C LEU A 148 -15.02 7.30 -17.77
N PHE A 149 -13.85 7.51 -18.35
CA PHE A 149 -13.67 7.76 -19.77
C PHE A 149 -12.60 6.86 -20.38
N ALA A 150 -12.73 6.61 -21.68
CA ALA A 150 -11.65 6.13 -22.53
C ALA A 150 -11.13 7.29 -23.38
N PHE A 151 -9.80 7.46 -23.42
CA PHE A 151 -9.12 8.38 -24.31
C PHE A 151 -8.47 7.58 -25.44
N SER A 152 -8.85 7.86 -26.68
CA SER A 152 -8.39 7.14 -27.86
C SER A 152 -7.02 7.64 -28.37
N ASN A 153 -6.40 6.84 -29.22
CA ASN A 153 -5.21 7.24 -29.99
C ASN A 153 -5.44 8.39 -30.98
N THR A 154 -6.70 8.73 -31.28
CA THR A 154 -7.08 9.87 -32.14
C THR A 154 -7.41 11.13 -31.32
N SER A 155 -7.01 11.16 -30.04
CA SER A 155 -7.30 12.25 -29.10
C SER A 155 -8.79 12.52 -28.89
N SER A 156 -9.60 11.46 -28.91
CA SER A 156 -11.04 11.54 -28.60
C SER A 156 -11.33 10.93 -27.25
N THR A 157 -12.14 11.62 -26.46
CA THR A 157 -12.67 11.12 -25.19
C THR A 157 -14.04 10.48 -25.41
N THR A 158 -14.25 9.30 -24.84
CA THR A 158 -15.54 8.60 -24.81
C THR A 158 -15.95 8.36 -23.37
N PHE A 159 -17.13 8.86 -22.97
CA PHE A 159 -17.70 8.59 -21.66
C PHE A 159 -18.19 7.14 -21.58
N LEU A 160 -17.82 6.45 -20.49
CA LEU A 160 -18.13 5.03 -20.30
C LEU A 160 -19.13 4.80 -19.18
N GLY A 161 -19.22 5.68 -18.18
CA GLY A 161 -20.17 5.54 -17.07
C GLY A 161 -19.84 6.45 -15.90
N SER A 162 -20.75 6.50 -14.93
CA SER A 162 -20.62 7.33 -13.74
C SER A 162 -20.82 6.54 -12.44
N ALA A 163 -20.21 7.03 -11.36
CA ALA A 163 -20.51 6.59 -10.00
C ALA A 163 -20.64 7.81 -9.08
N SER A 164 -21.64 7.80 -8.20
CA SER A 164 -21.85 8.88 -7.22
C SER A 164 -20.81 8.87 -6.09
N SER A 165 -20.15 7.74 -5.87
CA SER A 165 -19.12 7.58 -4.84
C SER A 165 -18.14 6.49 -5.22
N ILE A 166 -16.96 6.54 -4.59
CA ILE A 166 -15.95 5.50 -4.63
C ILE A 166 -15.89 4.83 -3.27
N GLN A 167 -15.98 3.50 -3.25
CA GLN A 167 -15.84 2.74 -2.01
C GLN A 167 -14.35 2.59 -1.69
N VAL A 168 -13.96 2.94 -0.48
CA VAL A 168 -12.58 2.83 0.00
C VAL A 168 -12.53 1.83 1.15
N SER A 169 -11.46 1.04 1.21
CA SER A 169 -11.23 0.09 2.30
C SER A 169 -9.74 -0.04 2.58
N ILE A 170 -9.36 -0.01 3.85
CA ILE A 170 -7.99 -0.27 4.30
C ILE A 170 -7.51 -1.66 3.84
N VAL A 171 -6.26 -1.73 3.38
CA VAL A 171 -5.56 -3.00 3.14
C VAL A 171 -4.94 -3.44 4.46
N PRO A 172 -5.33 -4.60 5.03
CA PRO A 172 -4.74 -5.05 6.28
C PRO A 172 -3.24 -5.32 6.13
N GLU A 173 -2.45 -4.80 7.06
CA GLU A 173 -1.04 -5.17 7.17
C GLU A 173 -0.90 -6.69 7.33
N PRO A 174 0.07 -7.35 6.68
CA PRO A 174 0.35 -8.76 6.92
C PRO A 174 0.74 -8.94 8.39
N SER A 175 -0.17 -9.51 9.19
CA SER A 175 0.06 -9.77 10.61
C SER A 175 1.31 -10.64 10.78
N SER A 176 2.37 -10.04 11.32
CA SER A 176 3.63 -10.74 11.61
C SER A 176 3.46 -11.67 12.83
N ILE A 177 2.79 -12.81 12.66
CA ILE A 177 2.60 -13.85 13.72
C ILE A 177 3.89 -14.67 13.98
N LEU A 178 5.08 -14.12 13.74
CA LEU A 178 6.34 -14.89 13.82
C LEU A 178 7.18 -14.68 15.10
N SER A 179 6.73 -13.90 16.08
CA SER A 179 7.58 -13.60 17.26
C SER A 179 7.41 -14.52 18.48
N LEU A 180 6.48 -15.50 18.51
CA LEU A 180 6.16 -16.25 19.74
C LEU A 180 6.52 -17.74 19.74
N LEU A 181 7.48 -18.19 18.92
CA LEU A 181 7.91 -19.61 18.90
C LEU A 181 9.40 -19.87 19.15
N ALA A 182 10.21 -18.85 19.43
CA ALA A 182 11.67 -19.00 19.56
C ALA A 182 12.22 -19.01 21.00
N LEU A 183 11.37 -19.18 22.03
CA LEU A 183 11.80 -19.26 23.44
C LEU A 183 11.57 -20.63 24.11
N GLY A 184 11.11 -21.64 23.36
CA GLY A 184 10.79 -22.97 23.92
C GLY A 184 11.93 -24.01 23.95
N GLY A 185 13.17 -23.65 23.60
CA GLY A 185 14.24 -24.61 23.31
C GLY A 185 15.38 -24.72 24.33
N LEU A 186 15.32 -24.08 25.50
CA LEU A 186 16.40 -24.11 26.50
C LEU A 186 15.84 -24.42 27.89
N GLY A 187 15.68 -25.71 28.22
CA GLY A 187 15.27 -26.08 29.57
C GLY A 187 14.89 -27.53 29.82
N ALA A 188 15.61 -28.52 29.30
CA ALA A 188 15.44 -29.91 29.74
C ALA A 188 16.76 -30.68 29.62
N GLY A 189 17.65 -30.50 30.60
CA GLY A 189 18.96 -31.16 30.57
C GLY A 189 19.76 -31.04 31.86
N SER A 190 19.13 -31.16 33.03
CA SER A 190 19.83 -31.27 34.31
C SER A 190 19.27 -32.44 35.12
N ILE A 191 19.73 -33.66 34.79
CA ILE A 191 19.67 -34.79 35.72
C ILE A 191 21.04 -34.95 36.36
N LEU A 192 21.25 -34.26 37.48
CA LEU A 192 22.27 -34.57 38.48
C LEU A 192 21.53 -34.94 39.77
N LYS A 193 21.14 -36.21 39.90
CA LYS A 193 20.67 -36.76 41.18
C LYS A 193 21.89 -37.01 42.07
N LYS A 194 22.22 -36.04 42.92
CA LYS A 194 23.05 -36.26 44.11
C LYS A 194 22.11 -36.64 45.26
N LYS A 195 22.13 -37.91 45.69
CA LYS A 195 21.32 -38.38 46.83
C LYS A 195 21.99 -37.99 48.15
N GLN A 196 21.22 -37.33 49.00
CA GLN A 196 21.59 -36.81 50.32
C GLN A 196 21.92 -37.92 51.32
N LYS A 197 22.92 -37.61 52.15
CA LYS A 197 23.15 -38.18 53.48
C LYS A 197 22.19 -37.49 54.47
N GLY A 198 21.52 -38.26 55.31
CA GLY A 198 20.74 -37.79 56.45
C GLY A 198 20.93 -38.75 57.63
N ASP A 199 21.31 -38.20 58.78
CA ASP A 199 21.71 -38.88 60.01
C ASP A 199 20.51 -39.36 60.87
N THR A 200 20.86 -40.07 61.96
CA THR A 200 20.15 -40.36 63.23
C THR A 200 19.16 -41.54 63.29
N LYS A 201 19.61 -42.65 63.90
CA LYS A 201 19.52 -42.87 65.35
C LYS A 201 20.65 -43.78 65.83
#